data_AF-A0A3D5M5Z5-F1
#
_entry.id   AF-A0A3D5M5Z5-F1
#
_cell.length_a   1.000
_cell.length_b   1.000
_cell.length_c   1.000
_cell.angle_alpha   90.00
_cell.angle_beta   90.00
_cell.angle_gamma   90.00
#
_symmetry.space_group_name_H-M   'P 1'
#
loop_
_entity.id
_entity.type
_entity.pdbx_description
1 polymer ?
#
loop_
_entity_poly.entity_id
_entity_poly.type
_entity_poly.pdbx_seq_one_letter_code
_entity_poly.pdbx_strand_id
1 'polypeptide(L)'
;FDCDSDGITDACAINNGTAQDCDLDGIPDQCAILAGWVTDCDNDLIPDSCSTLAGNVEDCDADGVPDSCSTQSGLVDDCDQNSIPDICQGDCNFNGIPDPCEIFNLMYDCNLNGQIDECEIDSGALSDCDGDGVPDICENDCNEDGISDICSVLSGLSEDCNNNWLPDECDLEDPLENSNANDYVDFCEPKFIRGDADGTPGVRLADAVLLISRVFGSTVIENCEEAADANADGFHDISDGLYLLFYEFAGGAAPPGPFPECGIAPASALFPCTEHPSCP
;
A
#
# COMPACT_ATOMS: atom_id res chain seq x y z
N PHE A 1 -11.63 -69.65 -10.83
CA PHE A 1 -10.49 -69.03 -10.15
C PHE A 1 -10.97 -68.76 -8.73
N ASP A 2 -10.05 -68.83 -7.77
CA ASP A 2 -10.29 -68.74 -6.33
C ASP A 2 -9.03 -68.05 -5.80
N CYS A 3 -9.10 -66.73 -5.71
CA CYS A 3 -7.94 -65.88 -5.50
C CYS A 3 -7.47 -65.87 -4.03
N ASP A 4 -8.37 -66.07 -3.08
CA ASP A 4 -8.07 -66.11 -1.64
C ASP A 4 -7.93 -67.55 -1.09
N SER A 5 -8.19 -68.56 -1.92
CA SER A 5 -8.05 -69.99 -1.62
C SER A 5 -8.95 -70.46 -0.48
N ASP A 6 -10.15 -69.88 -0.35
CA ASP A 6 -11.13 -70.25 0.68
C ASP A 6 -12.00 -71.47 0.28
N GLY A 7 -11.90 -71.91 -0.98
CA GLY A 7 -12.64 -73.04 -1.54
C GLY A 7 -13.95 -72.66 -2.24
N ILE A 8 -14.29 -71.38 -2.34
CA ILE A 8 -15.37 -70.80 -3.13
C ILE A 8 -14.74 -70.09 -4.33
N THR A 9 -15.27 -70.31 -5.54
CA THR A 9 -14.73 -69.56 -6.69
C THR A 9 -15.18 -68.11 -6.62
N ASP A 10 -14.33 -67.19 -7.06
CA ASP A 10 -14.57 -65.74 -7.09
C ASP A 10 -15.98 -65.36 -7.62
N ALA A 11 -16.34 -65.88 -8.79
CA ALA A 11 -17.67 -65.66 -9.39
C ALA A 11 -18.85 -66.13 -8.52
N CYS A 12 -18.64 -67.15 -7.68
CA CYS A 12 -19.65 -67.64 -6.72
C CYS A 12 -19.70 -66.74 -5.48
N ALA A 13 -18.54 -66.24 -5.02
CA ALA A 13 -18.46 -65.31 -3.90
C ALA A 13 -19.15 -63.97 -4.22
N ILE A 14 -18.90 -63.41 -5.40
CA ILE A 14 -19.53 -62.18 -5.89
C ILE A 14 -21.05 -62.40 -6.05
N ASN A 15 -21.46 -63.48 -6.73
CA ASN A 15 -22.90 -63.75 -6.97
C ASN A 15 -23.70 -64.06 -5.69
N ASN A 16 -23.06 -64.57 -4.64
CA ASN A 16 -23.67 -64.79 -3.33
C ASN A 16 -23.57 -63.56 -2.40
N GLY A 17 -22.93 -62.48 -2.85
CA GLY A 17 -22.71 -61.24 -2.07
C GLY A 17 -21.74 -61.40 -0.90
N THR A 18 -20.90 -62.44 -0.91
CA THR A 18 -19.86 -62.66 0.11
C THR A 18 -18.54 -61.98 -0.24
N ALA A 19 -18.37 -61.57 -1.49
CA ALA A 19 -17.28 -60.71 -1.96
C ALA A 19 -17.85 -59.47 -2.67
N GLN A 20 -17.17 -58.33 -2.53
CA GLN A 20 -17.45 -57.11 -3.30
C GLN A 20 -16.61 -57.11 -4.58
N ASP A 21 -17.19 -56.56 -5.66
CA ASP A 21 -16.60 -56.39 -6.99
C ASP A 21 -17.24 -55.11 -7.54
N CYS A 22 -16.61 -53.98 -7.28
CA CYS A 22 -17.20 -52.67 -7.53
C CYS A 22 -17.06 -52.19 -8.98
N ASP A 23 -16.01 -52.63 -9.69
CA ASP A 23 -15.77 -52.29 -11.10
C ASP A 23 -16.35 -53.33 -12.08
N LEU A 24 -16.89 -54.43 -11.55
CA LEU A 24 -17.58 -55.50 -12.27
C LEU A 24 -16.68 -56.25 -13.26
N ASP A 25 -15.39 -56.36 -12.97
CA ASP A 25 -14.43 -57.09 -13.80
C ASP A 25 -14.43 -58.61 -13.53
N GLY A 26 -15.12 -59.05 -12.47
CA GLY A 26 -15.25 -60.44 -12.05
C GLY A 26 -14.17 -60.92 -11.09
N ILE A 27 -13.34 -60.01 -10.57
CA ILE A 27 -12.30 -60.24 -9.55
C ILE A 27 -12.74 -59.54 -8.26
N PRO A 28 -12.77 -60.24 -7.11
CA PRO A 28 -13.07 -59.61 -5.84
C PRO A 28 -12.12 -58.46 -5.52
N ASP A 29 -12.66 -57.36 -5.00
CA ASP A 29 -11.91 -56.15 -4.61
C ASP A 29 -10.68 -56.47 -3.77
N GLN A 30 -10.88 -57.27 -2.70
CA GLN A 30 -9.80 -57.72 -1.82
C GLN A 30 -8.68 -58.46 -2.55
N CYS A 31 -9.00 -59.19 -3.62
CA CYS A 31 -8.02 -59.89 -4.44
C CYS A 31 -7.30 -58.98 -5.42
N ALA A 32 -8.00 -58.00 -5.99
CA ALA A 32 -7.38 -56.96 -6.82
C ALA A 32 -6.37 -56.13 -6.00
N ILE A 33 -6.72 -55.77 -4.77
CA ILE A 33 -5.86 -55.06 -3.82
C ILE A 33 -4.64 -55.92 -3.45
N LEU A 34 -4.84 -57.19 -3.06
CA LEU A 34 -3.75 -58.11 -2.70
C LEU A 34 -2.78 -58.36 -3.86
N ALA A 35 -3.27 -58.37 -5.09
CA ALA A 35 -2.48 -58.53 -6.30
C ALA A 35 -1.74 -57.24 -6.73
N GLY A 36 -2.06 -56.10 -6.11
CA GLY A 36 -1.51 -54.78 -6.45
C GLY A 36 -1.99 -54.27 -7.80
N TRP A 37 -3.20 -54.65 -8.23
CA TRP A 37 -3.81 -54.20 -9.49
C TRP A 37 -4.56 -52.88 -9.33
N VAL A 38 -5.10 -52.64 -8.14
CA VAL A 38 -5.77 -51.41 -7.72
C VAL A 38 -5.11 -50.90 -6.44
N THR A 39 -5.27 -49.61 -6.17
CA THR A 39 -4.80 -48.97 -4.93
C THR A 39 -5.93 -48.96 -3.87
N ASP A 40 -5.51 -49.09 -2.61
CA ASP A 40 -6.35 -48.99 -1.41
C ASP A 40 -5.47 -48.29 -0.37
N CYS A 41 -5.55 -46.97 -0.35
CA CYS A 41 -4.63 -46.14 0.42
C CYS A 41 -4.96 -46.10 1.92
N ASP A 42 -6.24 -46.22 2.30
CA ASP A 42 -6.70 -46.18 3.70
C ASP A 42 -6.84 -47.59 4.32
N ASN A 43 -6.67 -48.63 3.52
CA ASN A 43 -6.69 -50.05 3.88
C ASN A 43 -8.05 -50.53 4.41
N ASP A 44 -9.15 -49.99 3.86
CA ASP A 44 -10.51 -50.41 4.22
C ASP A 44 -11.04 -51.60 3.40
N LEU A 45 -10.23 -52.12 2.47
CA LEU A 45 -10.51 -53.20 1.52
C LEU A 45 -11.46 -52.81 0.37
N ILE A 46 -11.71 -51.52 0.17
CA ILE A 46 -12.42 -50.97 -0.99
C ILE A 46 -11.39 -50.27 -1.89
N PRO A 47 -11.33 -50.57 -3.20
CA PRO A 47 -10.42 -49.88 -4.10
C PRO A 47 -10.70 -48.38 -4.12
N ASP A 48 -9.65 -47.57 -4.18
CA ASP A 48 -9.71 -46.10 -4.22
C ASP A 48 -10.72 -45.59 -5.25
N SER A 49 -10.63 -46.09 -6.50
CA SER A 49 -11.54 -45.73 -7.60
C SER A 49 -13.02 -46.06 -7.32
N CYS A 50 -13.29 -47.01 -6.43
CA CYS A 50 -14.64 -47.36 -6.01
C CYS A 50 -15.13 -46.48 -4.85
N SER A 51 -14.22 -46.09 -3.96
CA SER A 51 -14.49 -45.09 -2.92
C SER A 51 -14.84 -43.74 -3.53
N THR A 52 -14.10 -43.28 -4.55
CA THR A 52 -14.37 -42.02 -5.25
C THR A 52 -15.66 -42.09 -6.08
N LEU A 53 -15.89 -43.20 -6.80
CA LEU A 53 -17.13 -43.40 -7.58
C LEU A 53 -18.39 -43.45 -6.69
N ALA A 54 -18.27 -43.99 -5.47
CA ALA A 54 -19.36 -44.01 -4.50
C ALA A 54 -19.64 -42.63 -3.87
N GLY A 55 -18.72 -41.66 -4.04
CA GLY A 55 -18.80 -40.34 -3.42
C GLY A 55 -18.58 -40.37 -1.91
N ASN A 56 -17.86 -41.38 -1.40
CA ASN A 56 -17.54 -41.51 0.02
C ASN A 56 -16.33 -40.66 0.43
N VAL A 57 -15.52 -40.27 -0.55
CA VAL A 57 -14.28 -39.52 -0.42
C VAL A 57 -14.24 -38.47 -1.55
N GLU A 58 -13.53 -37.37 -1.30
CA GLU A 58 -13.33 -36.32 -2.30
C GLU A 58 -12.25 -36.75 -3.32
N ASP A 59 -12.50 -36.46 -4.60
CA ASP A 59 -11.66 -36.75 -5.77
C ASP A 59 -11.91 -35.64 -6.79
N CYS A 60 -11.24 -34.52 -6.55
CA CYS A 60 -11.54 -33.27 -7.21
C CYS A 60 -10.99 -33.17 -8.65
N ASP A 61 -9.91 -33.89 -8.96
CA ASP A 61 -9.35 -34.00 -10.32
C ASP A 61 -9.89 -35.22 -11.10
N ALA A 62 -10.69 -36.05 -10.44
CA ALA A 62 -11.40 -37.21 -10.98
C ALA A 62 -10.47 -38.26 -11.59
N ASP A 63 -9.29 -38.47 -10.98
CA ASP A 63 -8.30 -39.46 -11.43
C ASP A 63 -8.53 -40.86 -10.84
N GLY A 64 -9.47 -40.99 -9.88
CA GLY A 64 -9.81 -42.24 -9.21
C GLY A 64 -8.98 -42.52 -7.96
N VAL A 65 -8.16 -41.58 -7.51
CA VAL A 65 -7.42 -41.61 -6.24
C VAL A 65 -7.99 -40.54 -5.31
N PRO A 66 -8.36 -40.87 -4.06
CA PRO A 66 -8.86 -39.88 -3.11
C PRO A 66 -7.84 -38.75 -2.86
N ASP A 67 -8.33 -37.52 -2.70
CA ASP A 67 -7.53 -36.32 -2.42
C ASP A 67 -6.53 -36.51 -1.27
N SER A 68 -7.00 -37.12 -0.16
CA SER A 68 -6.16 -37.43 1.01
C SER A 68 -5.02 -38.41 0.70
N CYS A 69 -5.18 -39.23 -0.33
CA CYS A 69 -4.20 -40.22 -0.75
C CYS A 69 -3.21 -39.64 -1.77
N SER A 70 -3.69 -38.76 -2.64
CA SER A 70 -2.87 -37.97 -3.56
C SER A 70 -1.89 -37.07 -2.80
N THR A 71 -2.37 -36.35 -1.77
CA THR A 71 -1.55 -35.49 -0.91
C THR A 71 -0.56 -36.31 -0.06
N GLN A 72 -1.01 -37.39 0.58
CA GLN A 72 -0.16 -38.26 1.41
C GLN A 72 0.96 -38.96 0.60
N SER A 73 0.71 -39.24 -0.68
CA SER A 73 1.66 -39.86 -1.60
C SER A 73 2.61 -38.85 -2.25
N GLY A 74 2.38 -37.55 -2.08
CA GLY A 74 3.13 -36.48 -2.73
C GLY A 74 2.98 -36.47 -4.26
N LEU A 75 1.83 -36.94 -4.75
CA LEU A 75 1.49 -36.93 -6.18
C LEU A 75 1.04 -35.55 -6.66
N VAL A 76 0.53 -34.76 -5.73
CA VAL A 76 0.02 -33.39 -5.90
C VAL A 76 0.64 -32.48 -4.85
N ASP A 77 0.71 -31.18 -5.17
CA ASP A 77 1.12 -30.15 -4.23
C ASP A 77 -0.04 -29.83 -3.25
N ASP A 78 0.29 -29.56 -1.99
CA ASP A 78 -0.61 -29.20 -0.89
C ASP A 78 0.15 -28.22 0.02
N CYS A 79 0.11 -26.94 -0.35
CA CYS A 79 0.95 -25.91 0.25
C CYS A 79 0.56 -25.60 1.71
N ASP A 80 -0.73 -25.66 2.04
CA ASP A 80 -1.30 -25.35 3.36
C ASP A 80 -1.50 -26.60 4.23
N GLN A 81 -1.23 -27.79 3.67
CA GLN A 81 -1.24 -29.09 4.34
C GLN A 81 -2.62 -29.44 4.93
N ASN A 82 -3.68 -29.06 4.22
CA ASN A 82 -5.05 -29.32 4.64
C ASN A 82 -5.62 -30.65 4.09
N SER A 83 -4.80 -31.44 3.36
CA SER A 83 -5.16 -32.68 2.69
C SER A 83 -6.09 -32.52 1.47
N ILE A 84 -6.27 -31.29 0.98
CA ILE A 84 -6.94 -30.96 -0.28
C ILE A 84 -5.86 -30.50 -1.26
N PRO A 85 -5.70 -31.16 -2.41
CA PRO A 85 -4.72 -30.78 -3.43
C PRO A 85 -4.85 -29.32 -3.86
N ASP A 86 -3.73 -28.65 -4.12
CA ASP A 86 -3.68 -27.24 -4.56
C ASP A 86 -4.60 -26.97 -5.76
N ILE A 87 -4.65 -27.88 -6.73
CA ILE A 87 -5.52 -27.78 -7.92
C ILE A 87 -7.03 -27.73 -7.60
N CYS A 88 -7.40 -28.11 -6.38
CA CYS A 88 -8.77 -28.21 -5.89
C CYS A 88 -9.12 -27.11 -4.90
N GLN A 89 -8.15 -26.24 -4.62
CA GLN A 89 -8.34 -25.06 -3.82
C GLN A 89 -8.72 -23.86 -4.72
N GLY A 90 -9.28 -22.83 -4.11
CA GLY A 90 -9.67 -21.60 -4.83
C GLY A 90 -8.45 -20.87 -5.37
N ASP A 91 -8.59 -20.31 -6.56
CA ASP A 91 -7.62 -19.42 -7.20
C ASP A 91 -8.45 -18.28 -7.82
N CYS A 92 -8.69 -17.22 -7.05
CA CYS A 92 -9.62 -16.18 -7.44
C CYS A 92 -9.06 -15.26 -8.54
N ASN A 93 -7.74 -15.06 -8.57
CA ASN A 93 -7.04 -14.22 -9.55
C ASN A 93 -6.57 -15.03 -10.78
N PHE A 94 -6.76 -16.35 -10.77
CA PHE A 94 -6.44 -17.30 -11.84
C PHE A 94 -4.96 -17.27 -12.25
N ASN A 95 -4.06 -17.02 -11.29
CA ASN A 95 -2.63 -16.92 -11.55
C ASN A 95 -1.93 -18.30 -11.54
N GLY A 96 -2.67 -19.37 -11.15
CA GLY A 96 -2.18 -20.74 -11.07
C GLY A 96 -1.55 -21.10 -9.72
N ILE A 97 -1.58 -20.20 -8.74
CA ILE A 97 -1.25 -20.41 -7.35
C ILE A 97 -2.56 -20.29 -6.56
N PRO A 98 -2.97 -21.30 -5.80
CA PRO A 98 -4.19 -21.20 -5.01
C PRO A 98 -4.11 -20.14 -3.91
N ASP A 99 -5.23 -19.51 -3.57
CA ASP A 99 -5.31 -18.46 -2.56
C ASP A 99 -4.66 -18.89 -1.23
N PRO A 100 -4.89 -20.11 -0.69
CA PRO A 100 -4.25 -20.56 0.55
C PRO A 100 -2.72 -20.63 0.48
N CYS A 101 -2.14 -20.73 -0.71
CA CYS A 101 -0.69 -20.71 -0.92
C CYS A 101 -0.11 -19.28 -0.98
N GLU A 102 -0.96 -18.27 -1.18
CA GLU A 102 -0.59 -16.86 -1.31
C GLU A 102 -0.69 -16.12 0.03
N ILE A 103 -1.72 -16.43 0.84
CA ILE A 103 -2.02 -15.77 2.13
C ILE A 103 -0.92 -15.85 3.19
N PHE A 104 0.10 -16.70 3.02
CA PHE A 104 1.23 -16.76 3.96
C PHE A 104 2.10 -15.50 3.94
N ASN A 105 1.88 -14.61 2.97
CA ASN A 105 2.58 -13.34 2.84
C ASN A 105 1.66 -12.18 3.20
N LEU A 106 2.06 -11.38 4.20
CA LEU A 106 1.32 -10.20 4.66
C LEU A 106 1.07 -9.16 3.56
N MET A 107 1.79 -9.24 2.44
CA MET A 107 1.56 -8.37 1.28
C MET A 107 0.34 -8.77 0.43
N TYR A 108 -0.22 -9.96 0.66
CA TYR A 108 -1.37 -10.47 -0.07
C TYR A 108 -2.58 -10.71 0.84
N ASP A 109 -2.46 -10.59 2.17
CA ASP A 109 -3.56 -10.61 3.14
C ASP A 109 -3.18 -9.65 4.28
N CYS A 110 -3.26 -8.35 4.00
CA CYS A 110 -2.76 -7.35 4.93
C CYS A 110 -3.59 -7.28 6.23
N ASN A 111 -4.88 -7.63 6.14
CA ASN A 111 -5.82 -7.55 7.25
C ASN A 111 -5.90 -8.88 8.05
N LEU A 112 -5.23 -9.93 7.57
CA LEU A 112 -5.11 -11.25 8.18
C LEU A 112 -6.45 -11.97 8.35
N ASN A 113 -7.36 -11.83 7.39
CA ASN A 113 -8.66 -12.47 7.40
C ASN A 113 -8.68 -13.81 6.65
N GLY A 114 -7.60 -14.18 5.96
CA GLY A 114 -7.47 -15.42 5.21
C GLY A 114 -8.07 -15.40 3.80
N GLN A 115 -8.38 -14.22 3.27
CA GLN A 115 -8.65 -13.99 1.85
C GLN A 115 -7.54 -13.11 1.29
N ILE A 116 -7.18 -13.31 0.02
CA ILE A 116 -6.18 -12.44 -0.58
C ILE A 116 -6.79 -11.09 -0.94
N ASP A 117 -6.00 -10.04 -0.75
CA ASP A 117 -6.35 -8.63 -0.96
C ASP A 117 -6.96 -8.40 -2.36
N GLU A 118 -6.39 -9.03 -3.41
CA GLU A 118 -6.88 -8.95 -4.78
C GLU A 118 -8.32 -9.50 -4.94
N CYS A 119 -8.66 -10.64 -4.29
CA CYS A 119 -10.03 -11.15 -4.29
C CYS A 119 -10.98 -10.19 -3.58
N GLU A 120 -10.52 -9.59 -2.49
CA GLU A 120 -11.33 -8.69 -1.67
C GLU A 120 -11.64 -7.39 -2.42
N ILE A 121 -10.69 -6.89 -3.21
CA ILE A 121 -10.91 -5.75 -4.11
C ILE A 121 -11.90 -6.13 -5.23
N ASP A 122 -11.68 -7.26 -5.91
CA ASP A 122 -12.55 -7.70 -7.03
C ASP A 122 -14.00 -7.98 -6.60
N SER A 123 -14.18 -8.50 -5.38
CA SER A 123 -15.50 -8.71 -4.79
C SER A 123 -16.15 -7.44 -4.24
N GLY A 124 -15.40 -6.34 -4.15
CA GLY A 124 -15.82 -5.06 -3.57
C GLY A 124 -15.93 -5.08 -2.04
N ALA A 125 -15.26 -6.04 -1.37
CA ALA A 125 -15.14 -6.08 0.08
C ALA A 125 -14.16 -5.03 0.60
N LEU A 126 -13.09 -4.77 -0.16
CA LEU A 126 -12.14 -3.70 0.09
C LEU A 126 -12.20 -2.66 -1.04
N SER A 127 -11.79 -1.44 -0.72
CA SER A 127 -11.64 -0.34 -1.68
C SER A 127 -10.16 -0.21 -2.06
N ASP A 128 -9.93 0.19 -3.31
CA ASP A 128 -8.62 0.47 -3.92
C ASP A 128 -8.85 1.69 -4.80
N CYS A 129 -8.63 2.89 -4.26
CA CYS A 129 -9.04 4.13 -4.91
C CYS A 129 -8.09 4.58 -6.02
N ASP A 130 -6.82 4.17 -5.96
CA ASP A 130 -5.77 4.54 -6.92
C ASP A 130 -5.53 3.44 -7.98
N GLY A 131 -6.01 2.23 -7.71
CA GLY A 131 -5.99 1.08 -8.62
C GLY A 131 -4.63 0.39 -8.69
N ASP A 132 -3.82 0.46 -7.65
CA ASP A 132 -2.49 -0.15 -7.62
C ASP A 132 -2.50 -1.64 -7.20
N GLY A 133 -3.65 -2.14 -6.74
CA GLY A 133 -3.87 -3.52 -6.27
C GLY A 133 -3.59 -3.74 -4.79
N VAL A 134 -3.23 -2.69 -4.04
CA VAL A 134 -3.12 -2.68 -2.59
C VAL A 134 -4.39 -2.04 -2.02
N PRO A 135 -5.14 -2.73 -1.14
CA PRO A 135 -6.34 -2.14 -0.56
C PRO A 135 -6.06 -0.90 0.28
N ASP A 136 -6.96 0.08 0.28
CA ASP A 136 -6.83 1.36 1.03
C ASP A 136 -6.50 1.13 2.53
N ILE A 137 -7.04 0.06 3.14
CA ILE A 137 -6.77 -0.29 4.55
C ILE A 137 -5.33 -0.75 4.82
N CYS A 138 -4.62 -1.19 3.77
CA CYS A 138 -3.24 -1.62 3.81
C CYS A 138 -2.26 -0.48 3.50
N GLU A 139 -2.77 0.66 3.05
CA GLU A 139 -2.00 1.84 2.71
C GLU A 139 -1.76 2.73 3.93
N ASN A 140 -0.91 3.75 3.76
CA ASN A 140 -0.62 4.69 4.82
C ASN A 140 -1.82 5.64 5.03
N ASP A 141 -2.19 5.82 6.28
CA ASP A 141 -3.22 6.76 6.75
C ASP A 141 -2.60 7.50 7.94
N CYS A 142 -1.96 8.63 7.66
CA CYS A 142 -1.18 9.33 8.68
C CYS A 142 -2.06 9.97 9.76
N ASN A 143 -3.30 10.36 9.40
CA ASN A 143 -4.23 11.07 10.28
C ASN A 143 -5.24 10.12 10.97
N GLU A 144 -5.21 8.82 10.63
CA GLU A 144 -6.04 7.73 11.13
C GLU A 144 -7.55 8.00 10.96
N ASP A 145 -7.96 8.66 9.88
CA ASP A 145 -9.37 8.96 9.60
C ASP A 145 -10.12 7.85 8.84
N GLY A 146 -9.39 6.83 8.39
CA GLY A 146 -9.89 5.68 7.64
C GLY A 146 -9.94 5.88 6.13
N ILE A 147 -9.35 6.96 5.61
CA ILE A 147 -9.10 7.20 4.19
C ILE A 147 -7.58 7.24 4.02
N SER A 148 -7.01 6.40 3.15
CA SER A 148 -5.57 6.43 2.93
C SER A 148 -5.11 7.79 2.39
N ASP A 149 -3.85 8.12 2.66
CA ASP A 149 -3.21 9.38 2.28
C ASP A 149 -3.43 9.71 0.79
N ILE A 150 -3.19 8.72 -0.06
CA ILE A 150 -3.39 8.82 -1.50
C ILE A 150 -4.86 9.03 -1.88
N CYS A 151 -5.80 8.34 -1.24
CA CYS A 151 -7.23 8.52 -1.47
C CYS A 151 -7.73 9.90 -1.04
N SER A 152 -7.16 10.43 0.05
CA SER A 152 -7.43 11.76 0.56
C SER A 152 -6.99 12.84 -0.44
N VAL A 153 -5.81 12.68 -1.05
CA VAL A 153 -5.31 13.56 -2.11
C VAL A 153 -6.13 13.42 -3.40
N LEU A 154 -6.38 12.19 -3.87
CA LEU A 154 -7.16 11.92 -5.09
C LEU A 154 -8.60 12.47 -5.01
N SER A 155 -9.19 12.40 -3.82
CA SER A 155 -10.55 12.92 -3.55
C SER A 155 -10.59 14.43 -3.30
N GLY A 156 -9.43 15.08 -3.20
CA GLY A 156 -9.30 16.51 -2.88
C GLY A 156 -9.79 16.86 -1.46
N LEU A 157 -9.69 15.90 -0.54
CA LEU A 157 -9.98 16.11 0.89
C LEU A 157 -8.79 16.76 1.60
N SER A 158 -7.57 16.46 1.14
CA SER A 158 -6.33 17.03 1.64
C SER A 158 -5.56 17.76 0.54
N GLU A 159 -4.79 18.78 0.93
CA GLU A 159 -3.87 19.48 0.04
C GLU A 159 -2.58 18.66 -0.11
N ASP A 160 -2.04 18.62 -1.33
CA ASP A 160 -0.74 18.02 -1.67
C ASP A 160 -0.06 19.00 -2.64
N CYS A 161 0.68 19.94 -2.07
CA CYS A 161 1.26 21.03 -2.83
C CYS A 161 2.58 20.64 -3.52
N ASN A 162 3.27 19.59 -3.05
CA ASN A 162 4.51 19.07 -3.65
C ASN A 162 4.26 17.94 -4.68
N ASN A 163 3.02 17.46 -4.80
CA ASN A 163 2.55 16.38 -5.66
C ASN A 163 3.24 15.03 -5.41
N ASN A 164 3.56 14.72 -4.16
CA ASN A 164 4.19 13.45 -3.77
C ASN A 164 3.16 12.36 -3.36
N TRP A 165 1.86 12.68 -3.41
CA TRP A 165 0.73 11.81 -3.07
C TRP A 165 0.58 11.55 -1.57
N LEU A 166 1.28 12.32 -0.76
CA LEU A 166 1.18 12.39 0.69
C LEU A 166 0.53 13.75 1.03
N PRO A 167 -0.52 13.80 1.85
CA PRO A 167 -1.08 15.06 2.31
C PRO A 167 -0.04 15.96 2.97
N ASP A 168 -0.18 17.28 2.78
CA ASP A 168 0.70 18.28 3.40
C ASP A 168 0.77 18.10 4.93
N GLU A 169 -0.35 17.75 5.57
CA GLU A 169 -0.39 17.49 7.02
C GLU A 169 0.49 16.31 7.46
N CYS A 170 0.71 15.33 6.59
CA CYS A 170 1.61 14.22 6.83
C CYS A 170 3.07 14.62 6.52
N ASP A 171 3.31 15.43 5.48
CA ASP A 171 4.65 15.97 5.17
C ASP A 171 5.20 16.81 6.33
N LEU A 172 4.34 17.55 7.05
CA LEU A 172 4.73 18.37 8.19
C LEU A 172 5.38 17.58 9.34
N GLU A 173 5.20 16.26 9.38
CA GLU A 173 5.87 15.39 10.36
C GLU A 173 7.36 15.16 10.04
N ASP A 174 7.78 15.33 8.78
CA ASP A 174 9.19 15.25 8.38
C ASP A 174 9.90 16.61 8.62
N PRO A 175 10.89 16.67 9.53
CA PRO A 175 11.66 17.90 9.75
C PRO A 175 12.44 18.40 8.52
N LEU A 176 12.58 17.59 7.47
CA LEU A 176 13.17 17.98 6.20
C LEU A 176 12.19 18.73 5.29
N GLU A 177 10.90 18.46 5.42
CA GLU A 177 9.82 19.12 4.67
C GLU A 177 9.23 20.32 5.45
N ASN A 178 9.55 20.48 6.74
CA ASN A 178 9.16 21.62 7.59
C ASN A 178 10.39 22.15 8.36
N SER A 179 11.42 22.61 7.63
CA SER A 179 12.74 22.89 8.22
C SER A 179 12.77 24.14 9.11
N ASN A 180 11.84 25.07 8.88
CA ASN A 180 11.65 26.27 9.69
C ASN A 180 10.65 26.06 10.85
N ALA A 181 9.95 24.92 10.91
CA ALA A 181 8.96 24.57 11.92
C ALA A 181 7.81 25.59 12.04
N ASN A 182 7.30 26.07 10.90
CA ASN A 182 6.23 27.09 10.85
C ASN A 182 4.85 26.54 10.48
N ASP A 183 4.71 25.21 10.46
CA ASP A 183 3.49 24.46 10.10
C ASP A 183 3.07 24.63 8.63
N TYR A 184 4.02 24.94 7.75
CA TYR A 184 3.86 24.89 6.29
C TYR A 184 4.95 24.01 5.67
N VAL A 185 4.60 23.28 4.61
CA VAL A 185 5.55 22.45 3.85
C VAL A 185 6.50 23.37 3.07
N ASP A 186 7.80 23.25 3.30
CA ASP A 186 8.89 24.07 2.74
C ASP A 186 8.81 24.21 1.22
N PHE A 187 8.42 23.13 0.51
CA PHE A 187 8.27 23.13 -0.95
C PHE A 187 7.22 24.14 -1.43
N CYS A 188 6.20 24.37 -0.61
CA CYS A 188 4.99 25.10 -0.93
C CYS A 188 5.03 26.54 -0.45
N GLU A 189 6.07 26.89 0.29
CA GLU A 189 6.30 28.22 0.77
C GLU A 189 6.89 29.12 -0.31
N PRO A 190 6.39 30.37 -0.43
CA PRO A 190 7.02 31.35 -1.27
C PRO A 190 8.38 31.73 -0.71
N LYS A 191 9.37 31.77 -1.59
CA LYS A 191 10.72 32.20 -1.24
C LYS A 191 10.82 33.70 -1.41
N PHE A 192 11.65 34.35 -0.60
CA PHE A 192 11.94 35.78 -0.73
C PHE A 192 13.35 36.10 -0.25
N ILE A 193 13.80 37.33 -0.51
CA ILE A 193 15.01 37.90 0.07
C ILE A 193 14.56 39.02 1.02
N ARG A 194 14.89 38.91 2.30
CA ARG A 194 14.59 39.93 3.29
C ARG A 194 15.28 41.23 2.92
N GLY A 195 14.49 42.31 2.83
CA GLY A 195 14.95 43.64 2.41
C GLY A 195 14.81 43.93 0.91
N ASP A 196 14.43 42.97 0.06
CA ASP A 196 14.03 43.22 -1.33
C ASP A 196 12.52 43.55 -1.31
N ALA A 197 12.19 44.81 -1.08
CA ALA A 197 10.81 45.23 -0.85
C ALA A 197 10.07 45.54 -2.16
N ASP A 198 10.81 45.81 -3.25
CA ASP A 198 10.23 46.16 -4.54
C ASP A 198 10.16 44.97 -5.53
N GLY A 199 10.64 43.80 -5.12
CA GLY A 199 10.61 42.57 -5.90
C GLY A 199 11.63 42.54 -7.05
N THR A 200 12.50 43.54 -7.15
CA THR A 200 13.56 43.55 -8.15
C THR A 200 14.83 42.93 -7.57
N PRO A 201 15.44 41.94 -8.24
CA PRO A 201 16.52 41.14 -7.67
C PRO A 201 17.58 41.92 -6.86
N GLY A 202 17.58 41.63 -5.55
CA GLY A 202 18.59 42.04 -4.58
C GLY A 202 18.17 43.23 -3.71
N VAL A 203 18.79 43.36 -2.55
CA VAL A 203 18.57 44.47 -1.61
C VAL A 203 19.29 45.72 -2.11
N ARG A 204 18.58 46.83 -2.32
CA ARG A 204 19.12 48.06 -2.93
C ARG A 204 18.61 49.32 -2.23
N LEU A 205 19.17 50.47 -2.63
CA LEU A 205 18.66 51.78 -2.20
C LEU A 205 17.18 52.00 -2.57
N ALA A 206 16.71 51.40 -3.68
CA ALA A 206 15.32 51.49 -4.10
C ALA A 206 14.37 50.92 -3.04
N ASP A 207 14.71 49.77 -2.46
CA ASP A 207 13.96 49.10 -1.39
C ASP A 207 13.92 49.96 -0.13
N ALA A 208 15.07 50.49 0.29
CA ALA A 208 15.15 51.36 1.46
C ALA A 208 14.26 52.62 1.32
N VAL A 209 14.27 53.24 0.13
CA VAL A 209 13.42 54.40 -0.17
C VAL A 209 11.95 54.00 -0.20
N LEU A 210 11.63 52.82 -0.76
CA LEU A 210 10.28 52.28 -0.79
C LEU A 210 9.72 52.10 0.62
N LEU A 211 10.47 51.45 1.52
CA LEU A 211 10.08 51.22 2.92
C LEU A 211 9.84 52.53 3.68
N ILE A 212 10.74 53.51 3.56
CA ILE A 212 10.55 54.82 4.18
C ILE A 212 9.31 55.52 3.61
N SER A 213 9.08 55.44 2.29
CA SER A 213 7.94 56.08 1.65
C SER A 213 6.59 55.44 2.03
N ARG A 214 6.58 54.13 2.32
CA ARG A 214 5.40 53.36 2.78
C ARG A 214 4.87 53.93 4.09
N VAL A 215 5.74 54.24 5.05
CA VAL A 215 5.38 54.82 6.36
C VAL A 215 4.63 56.15 6.24
N PHE A 216 4.89 56.93 5.19
CA PHE A 216 4.23 58.21 4.93
C PHE A 216 3.02 58.12 3.98
N GLY A 217 2.58 56.90 3.62
CA GLY A 217 1.28 56.65 3.01
C GLY A 217 1.23 56.70 1.48
N SER A 218 2.31 56.35 0.78
CA SER A 218 2.37 56.48 -0.69
C SER A 218 2.60 55.19 -1.49
N THR A 219 2.82 54.05 -0.84
CA THR A 219 3.15 52.79 -1.53
C THR A 219 2.63 51.57 -0.76
N VAL A 220 2.16 50.57 -1.49
CA VAL A 220 1.83 49.23 -0.96
C VAL A 220 2.93 48.30 -1.42
N ILE A 221 3.40 47.42 -0.54
CA ILE A 221 4.29 46.32 -0.91
C ILE A 221 3.36 45.18 -1.24
N GLU A 222 3.26 44.88 -2.53
CA GLU A 222 2.40 43.82 -3.04
C GLU A 222 3.13 42.48 -2.86
N ASN A 223 2.37 41.44 -2.52
CA ASN A 223 2.75 40.04 -2.54
C ASN A 223 3.75 39.51 -1.49
N CYS A 224 4.64 40.33 -0.94
CA CYS A 224 5.52 39.85 0.15
C CYS A 224 5.81 40.94 1.18
N GLU A 225 4.94 41.00 2.19
CA GLU A 225 5.13 41.94 3.28
C GLU A 225 6.27 41.52 4.21
N GLU A 226 6.53 40.22 4.36
CA GLU A 226 7.64 39.74 5.20
C GLU A 226 9.03 40.16 4.67
N ALA A 227 9.17 40.37 3.36
CA ALA A 227 10.40 40.93 2.79
C ALA A 227 10.62 42.40 3.21
N ALA A 228 9.55 43.11 3.60
CA ALA A 228 9.57 44.51 4.00
C ALA A 228 9.96 44.74 5.47
N ASP A 229 9.76 43.75 6.34
CA ASP A 229 10.31 43.72 7.69
C ASP A 229 11.81 43.39 7.61
N ALA A 230 12.58 44.39 7.18
CA ALA A 230 13.99 44.24 6.81
C ALA A 230 14.89 43.94 8.01
N ASN A 231 14.48 44.38 9.21
CA ASN A 231 15.22 44.16 10.44
C ASN A 231 14.69 42.95 11.26
N ALA A 232 13.58 42.34 10.82
CA ALA A 232 12.89 41.20 11.43
C ALA A 232 12.46 41.46 12.89
N ASP A 233 12.01 42.68 13.19
CA ASP A 233 11.54 43.07 14.52
C ASP A 233 10.02 42.95 14.71
N GLY A 234 9.29 42.60 13.65
CA GLY A 234 7.85 42.44 13.67
C GLY A 234 7.07 43.74 13.50
N PHE A 235 7.72 44.83 13.08
CA PHE A 235 7.07 46.13 12.86
C PHE A 235 7.41 46.70 11.48
N HIS A 236 6.40 46.90 10.63
CA HIS A 236 6.57 47.71 9.42
C HIS A 236 6.64 49.20 9.76
N ASP A 237 7.84 49.71 10.00
CA ASP A 237 8.06 51.11 10.32
C ASP A 237 9.30 51.72 9.63
N ILE A 238 9.68 52.93 10.04
CA ILE A 238 10.79 53.63 9.39
C ILE A 238 12.14 52.95 9.65
N SER A 239 12.22 52.12 10.69
CA SER A 239 13.42 51.41 11.08
C SER A 239 13.83 50.38 10.04
N ASP A 240 12.91 49.77 9.30
CA ASP A 240 13.21 48.84 8.20
C ASP A 240 14.03 49.51 7.09
N GLY A 241 13.55 50.64 6.60
CA GLY A 241 14.24 51.39 5.57
C GLY A 241 15.55 52.00 6.07
N LEU A 242 15.62 52.43 7.34
CA LEU A 242 16.86 52.87 7.96
C LEU A 242 17.86 51.72 8.09
N TYR A 243 17.39 50.51 8.41
CA TYR A 243 18.21 49.31 8.53
C TYR A 243 18.92 49.01 7.20
N LEU A 244 18.17 49.02 6.08
CA LEU A 244 18.74 48.85 4.74
C LEU A 244 19.75 49.94 4.38
N LEU A 245 19.50 51.21 4.71
CA LEU A 245 20.47 52.29 4.49
C LEU A 245 21.76 52.10 5.28
N PHE A 246 21.66 51.65 6.53
CA PHE A 246 22.83 51.36 7.36
C PHE A 246 23.62 50.19 6.79
N TYR A 247 22.96 49.11 6.36
CA TYR A 247 23.59 47.98 5.70
C TYR A 247 24.35 48.41 4.42
N GLU A 248 23.67 49.06 3.49
CA GLU A 248 24.21 49.42 2.16
C GLU A 248 25.32 50.47 2.22
N PHE A 249 25.19 51.49 3.09
CA PHE A 249 26.05 52.69 3.02
C PHE A 249 26.89 52.94 4.28
N ALA A 250 26.59 52.30 5.41
CA ALA A 250 27.24 52.57 6.68
C ALA A 250 27.94 51.35 7.31
N GLY A 251 27.96 50.20 6.63
CA GLY A 251 28.56 48.97 7.15
C GLY A 251 27.79 48.38 8.33
N GLY A 252 26.47 48.54 8.33
CA GLY A 252 25.55 47.91 9.27
C GLY A 252 25.52 46.38 9.13
N ALA A 253 24.78 45.73 10.04
CA ALA A 253 24.54 44.30 9.94
C ALA A 253 23.73 43.98 8.67
N ALA A 254 23.98 42.82 8.07
CA ALA A 254 23.16 42.31 6.99
C ALA A 254 21.75 41.96 7.50
N PRO A 255 20.71 42.09 6.66
CA PRO A 255 19.36 41.63 7.00
C PRO A 255 19.39 40.21 7.59
N PRO A 256 18.58 39.94 8.63
CA PRO A 256 18.36 38.57 9.09
C PRO A 256 17.86 37.68 7.94
N GLY A 257 18.03 36.36 8.07
CA GLY A 257 17.57 35.42 7.04
C GLY A 257 16.07 35.55 6.74
N PRO A 258 15.63 35.25 5.51
CA PRO A 258 16.41 34.78 4.35
C PRO A 258 17.16 35.91 3.63
N PHE A 259 18.49 35.85 3.59
CA PHE A 259 19.38 36.82 2.93
C PHE A 259 20.80 36.22 2.80
N PRO A 260 21.59 36.50 1.73
CA PRO A 260 21.26 37.27 0.53
C PRO A 260 20.54 36.44 -0.56
N GLU A 261 20.45 35.13 -0.36
CA GLU A 261 19.78 34.20 -1.25
C GLU A 261 18.30 34.07 -0.88
N CYS A 262 17.49 33.67 -1.86
CA CYS A 262 16.09 33.34 -1.64
C CYS A 262 15.95 32.22 -0.59
N GLY A 263 15.00 32.39 0.32
CA GLY A 263 14.64 31.36 1.29
C GLY A 263 13.22 31.55 1.80
N ILE A 264 12.76 30.55 2.55
CA ILE A 264 11.44 30.52 3.17
C ILE A 264 11.38 31.40 4.42
N ALA A 265 10.16 31.72 4.86
CA ALA A 265 9.95 32.51 6.05
C ALA A 265 10.43 31.75 7.30
N PRO A 266 11.14 32.38 8.25
CA PRO A 266 11.40 31.73 9.54
C PRO A 266 10.09 31.60 10.34
N ALA A 267 10.00 30.66 11.30
CA ALA A 267 8.84 30.57 12.21
C ALA A 267 8.56 31.85 13.04
N SER A 268 9.51 32.78 13.12
CA SER A 268 9.32 34.09 13.74
C SER A 268 8.70 35.14 12.82
N ALA A 269 8.49 34.83 11.54
CA ALA A 269 7.84 35.72 10.59
C ALA A 269 6.42 36.08 11.06
N LEU A 270 6.05 37.35 10.89
CA LEU A 270 4.75 37.86 11.36
C LEU A 270 3.89 38.42 10.23
N PHE A 271 4.48 38.58 9.04
CA PHE A 271 3.80 39.15 7.89
C PHE A 271 3.64 38.10 6.79
N PRO A 272 2.58 38.19 5.97
CA PRO A 272 2.36 37.25 4.89
C PRO A 272 3.34 37.49 3.75
N CYS A 273 3.72 36.40 3.09
CA CYS A 273 4.35 36.40 1.79
C CYS A 273 3.58 35.39 0.93
N THR A 274 3.12 35.79 -0.25
CA THR A 274 2.39 34.93 -1.20
C THR A 274 3.22 34.64 -2.45
N GLU A 275 3.97 35.63 -2.92
CA GLU A 275 4.92 35.48 -4.03
C GLU A 275 5.97 36.59 -3.94
N HIS A 276 7.20 36.30 -4.38
CA HIS A 276 8.25 37.31 -4.46
C HIS A 276 8.85 37.32 -5.87
N PRO A 277 8.73 38.40 -6.65
CA PRO A 277 9.12 38.37 -8.07
C PRO A 277 10.60 38.06 -8.33
N SER A 278 11.49 38.34 -7.38
CA SER A 278 12.91 37.98 -7.48
C SER A 278 13.23 36.55 -7.05
N CYS A 279 12.27 35.84 -6.45
CA CYS A 279 12.38 34.46 -5.95
C CYS A 279 11.16 33.63 -6.41
N PRO A 280 11.12 33.26 -7.71
CA PRO A 280 10.04 32.43 -8.26
C PRO A 280 10.14 30.97 -7.83
#